data_AF-A0A952KS78-F1
#
_entry.id   AF-A0A952KS78-F1
#
_cell.length_a   1.000
_cell.length_b   1.000
_cell.length_c   1.000
_cell.angle_alpha   90.00
_cell.angle_beta   90.00
_cell.angle_gamma   90.00
#
_symmetry.space_group_name_H-M   'P 1'
#
loop_
_entity.id
_entity.type
_entity.pdbx_description
1 polymer ?
#
loop_
_entity_poly.entity_id
_entity_poly.type
_entity_poly.pdbx_seq_one_letter_code
_entity_poly.pdbx_strand_id
1 'polypeptide(L)'
;DAGVGLMVNICDRVSNFDAVYAVADGNADIWATVGTHPHEAKENPDLTVQDLLALAERDRVVGIGECGLDFHYDWSPRDVQARVFRTHIAAARESGLPLVVHTREADDVMAEILKDEMGKGTFRFLMHCYTSGPELARIGAELGAYFSVSGIATFKAAEDVRCLIRDMPAERIIVETDCPYLAPIPMRGRRNEPAFVPHVYGKLAEIRGWSLEDTRARTHDAFFALFDRIPRIGSLAA
;
A
#
# COMPACT_ATOMS: atom_id res chain seq x y z
N ASP A 1 5.05 10.54 20.72
CA ASP A 1 4.53 9.64 21.80
C ASP A 1 4.42 8.18 21.37
N ALA A 2 3.69 7.83 20.30
CA ALA A 2 3.53 6.41 19.87
C ALA A 2 4.72 5.81 19.08
N GLY A 3 5.80 6.58 18.88
CA GLY A 3 6.99 6.13 18.13
C GLY A 3 6.79 6.00 16.61
N VAL A 4 5.78 6.66 16.05
CA VAL A 4 5.59 6.82 14.60
C VAL A 4 6.48 7.97 14.14
N GLY A 5 7.47 7.67 13.29
CA GLY A 5 8.45 8.66 12.83
C GLY A 5 8.20 9.20 11.42
N LEU A 6 7.52 8.43 10.56
CA LEU A 6 7.25 8.73 9.16
C LEU A 6 5.93 8.08 8.73
N MET A 7 5.24 8.71 7.79
CA MET A 7 3.97 8.23 7.22
C MET A 7 3.92 8.47 5.72
N VAL A 8 3.21 7.60 5.00
CA VAL A 8 2.80 7.83 3.60
C VAL A 8 1.29 8.03 3.59
N ASN A 9 0.87 9.23 3.22
CA ASN A 9 -0.53 9.59 3.03
C ASN A 9 -0.95 9.18 1.61
N ILE A 10 -2.03 8.42 1.52
CA ILE A 10 -2.45 7.80 0.26
C ILE A 10 -3.44 8.71 -0.47
N CYS A 11 -3.21 8.94 -1.76
CA CYS A 11 -4.16 9.61 -2.64
C CYS A 11 -5.07 8.57 -3.30
N ASP A 12 -6.38 8.68 -3.09
CA ASP A 12 -7.40 7.82 -3.69
C ASP A 12 -8.12 8.48 -4.88
N ARG A 13 -7.91 9.78 -5.09
CA ARG A 13 -8.53 10.57 -6.15
C ARG A 13 -7.56 11.63 -6.65
N VAL A 14 -7.16 11.55 -7.92
CA VAL A 14 -6.30 12.57 -8.56
C VAL A 14 -6.90 13.99 -8.45
N SER A 15 -8.22 14.13 -8.52
CA SER A 15 -8.91 15.42 -8.34
C SER A 15 -8.73 16.05 -6.95
N ASN A 16 -8.36 15.25 -5.94
CA ASN A 16 -8.08 15.68 -4.57
C ASN A 16 -6.58 15.70 -4.26
N PHE A 17 -5.72 15.45 -5.24
CA PHE A 17 -4.27 15.31 -5.03
C PHE A 17 -3.64 16.54 -4.38
N ASP A 18 -4.03 17.76 -4.75
CA ASP A 18 -3.45 18.98 -4.16
C ASP A 18 -3.69 19.07 -2.65
N ALA A 19 -4.84 18.61 -2.15
CA ALA A 19 -5.12 18.58 -0.72
C ALA A 19 -4.27 17.51 0.00
N VAL A 20 -4.10 16.34 -0.61
CA VAL A 20 -3.24 15.26 -0.10
C VAL A 20 -1.77 15.72 -0.06
N TYR A 21 -1.31 16.35 -1.14
CA TYR A 21 0.04 16.89 -1.28
C TYR A 21 0.30 17.99 -0.25
N ALA A 22 -0.63 18.92 -0.03
CA ALA A 22 -0.46 20.00 0.94
C ALA A 22 -0.20 19.48 2.37
N VAL A 23 -0.80 18.34 2.75
CA VAL A 23 -0.51 17.68 4.04
C VAL A 23 0.93 17.18 4.08
N ALA A 24 1.41 16.53 3.02
CA ALA A 24 2.79 16.04 2.94
C ALA A 24 3.82 17.19 2.86
N ASP A 25 3.51 18.25 2.12
CA ASP A 25 4.38 19.41 1.96
C ASP A 25 4.54 20.19 3.27
N GLY A 26 3.45 20.31 4.05
CA GLY A 26 3.43 21.01 5.33
C GLY A 26 4.06 20.24 6.51
N ASN A 27 4.38 18.95 6.35
CA ASN A 27 4.85 18.09 7.45
C ASN A 27 6.06 17.26 7.03
N ALA A 28 7.20 17.46 7.69
CA ALA A 28 8.47 16.86 7.28
C ALA A 28 8.48 15.31 7.30
N ASP A 29 7.62 14.73 8.13
CA ASP A 29 7.44 13.30 8.38
C ASP A 29 6.32 12.65 7.55
N ILE A 30 5.63 13.41 6.69
CA ILE A 30 4.55 12.90 5.83
C ILE A 30 4.97 12.97 4.36
N TRP A 31 4.75 11.87 3.65
CA TRP A 31 4.91 11.76 2.20
C TRP A 31 3.58 11.45 1.55
N ALA A 32 3.48 11.59 0.23
CA ALA A 32 2.24 11.35 -0.50
C ALA A 32 2.43 10.31 -1.61
N THR A 33 1.35 9.63 -1.98
CA THR A 33 1.22 8.97 -3.28
C THR A 33 0.33 9.81 -4.21
N VAL A 34 0.27 9.43 -5.48
CA VAL A 34 -0.71 9.96 -6.44
C VAL A 34 -1.40 8.85 -7.20
N GLY A 35 -2.73 8.82 -7.19
CA GLY A 35 -3.49 7.82 -7.93
C GLY A 35 -4.99 7.99 -7.85
N THR A 36 -5.68 7.05 -8.49
CA THR A 36 -7.14 6.95 -8.53
C THR A 36 -7.54 5.54 -8.12
N HIS A 37 -8.20 5.45 -6.97
CA HIS A 37 -8.77 4.22 -6.41
C HIS A 37 -9.78 3.60 -7.38
N PRO A 38 -9.92 2.26 -7.44
CA PRO A 38 -10.86 1.60 -8.36
C PRO A 38 -12.29 2.15 -8.31
N HIS A 39 -12.79 2.51 -7.14
CA HIS A 39 -14.10 3.17 -6.98
C HIS A 39 -14.28 4.43 -7.82
N GLU A 40 -13.19 5.18 -8.02
CA GLU A 40 -13.16 6.51 -8.62
C GLU A 40 -12.66 6.47 -10.06
N ALA A 41 -12.38 5.28 -10.60
CA ALA A 41 -11.87 5.10 -11.95
C ALA A 41 -12.79 5.71 -13.02
N LYS A 42 -14.11 5.70 -12.80
CA LYS A 42 -15.10 6.37 -13.68
C LYS A 42 -15.02 7.89 -13.70
N GLU A 43 -14.42 8.52 -12.69
CA GLU A 43 -14.23 9.98 -12.64
C GLU A 43 -13.09 10.41 -13.56
N ASN A 44 -12.13 9.51 -13.84
CA ASN A 44 -10.95 9.77 -14.65
C ASN A 44 -10.71 8.64 -15.69
N PRO A 45 -11.69 8.35 -16.57
CA PRO A 45 -11.61 7.22 -17.50
C PRO A 45 -10.53 7.40 -18.58
N ASP A 46 -10.09 8.65 -18.77
CA ASP A 46 -9.10 9.11 -19.74
C ASP A 46 -7.78 9.51 -19.07
N LEU A 47 -7.59 9.17 -17.78
CA LEU A 47 -6.33 9.41 -17.07
C LEU A 47 -5.17 8.82 -17.87
N THR A 48 -4.19 9.65 -18.17
CA THR A 48 -3.00 9.25 -18.92
C THR A 48 -1.82 8.99 -18.01
N VAL A 49 -0.81 8.30 -18.56
CA VAL A 49 0.47 8.11 -17.87
C VAL A 49 1.13 9.47 -17.58
N GLN A 50 1.07 10.41 -18.52
CA GLN A 50 1.71 11.72 -18.40
C GLN A 50 1.06 12.58 -17.31
N ASP A 51 -0.26 12.46 -17.09
CA ASP A 51 -0.94 13.14 -15.98
C ASP A 51 -0.37 12.69 -14.63
N LEU A 52 -0.20 11.38 -14.44
CA LEU A 52 0.37 10.81 -13.21
C LEU A 52 1.85 11.19 -13.04
N LEU A 53 2.63 11.15 -14.12
CA LEU A 53 4.06 11.51 -14.07
C LEU A 53 4.27 12.97 -13.68
N ALA A 54 3.50 13.90 -14.27
CA ALA A 54 3.58 15.32 -13.94
C ALA A 54 3.30 15.60 -12.45
N LEU A 55 2.37 14.85 -11.84
CA LEU A 55 2.09 14.96 -10.41
C LEU A 55 3.18 14.28 -9.56
N ALA A 56 3.74 13.16 -10.04
CA ALA A 56 4.79 12.41 -9.37
C ALA A 56 6.17 13.09 -9.37
N GLU A 57 6.35 14.16 -10.15
CA GLU A 57 7.55 15.00 -10.12
C GLU A 57 7.69 15.82 -8.84
N ARG A 58 6.59 16.05 -8.09
CA ARG A 58 6.65 16.83 -6.85
C ARG A 58 7.48 16.12 -5.78
N ASP A 59 8.31 16.87 -5.06
CA ASP A 59 9.34 16.34 -4.14
C ASP A 59 8.80 15.37 -3.08
N ARG A 60 7.57 15.59 -2.59
CA ARG A 60 6.95 14.75 -1.55
C ARG A 60 6.17 13.54 -2.07
N VAL A 61 6.15 13.30 -3.38
CA VAL A 61 5.48 12.13 -3.96
C VAL A 61 6.43 10.95 -4.08
N VAL A 62 6.06 9.84 -3.45
CA VAL A 62 6.92 8.65 -3.28
C VAL A 62 6.32 7.36 -3.82
N GLY A 63 5.12 7.42 -4.38
CA GLY A 63 4.43 6.25 -4.93
C GLY A 63 3.31 6.63 -5.88
N ILE A 64 2.94 5.68 -6.74
CA ILE A 64 1.77 5.76 -7.61
C ILE A 64 0.67 4.90 -7.00
N GLY A 65 -0.55 5.41 -6.88
CA GLY A 65 -1.67 4.77 -6.21
C GLY A 65 -2.24 5.65 -5.10
N GLU A 66 -3.27 5.20 -4.40
CA GLU A 66 -3.86 3.87 -4.48
C GLU A 66 -4.61 3.64 -5.80
N CYS A 67 -4.44 2.45 -6.37
CA CYS A 67 -5.07 2.04 -7.63
C CYS A 67 -5.28 0.52 -7.60
N GLY A 68 -6.04 -0.05 -8.54
CA GLY A 68 -6.24 -1.50 -8.58
C GLY A 68 -7.65 -1.87 -8.98
N LEU A 69 -8.20 -2.90 -8.33
CA LEU A 69 -9.52 -3.46 -8.64
C LEU A 69 -10.33 -3.70 -7.36
N ASP A 70 -11.57 -3.23 -7.33
CA ASP A 70 -12.56 -3.56 -6.31
C ASP A 70 -13.85 -4.01 -7.01
N PHE A 71 -14.11 -5.33 -6.96
CA PHE A 71 -15.32 -5.96 -7.52
C PHE A 71 -16.36 -6.27 -6.44
N HIS A 72 -16.07 -5.96 -5.18
CA HIS A 72 -17.01 -6.14 -4.07
C HIS A 72 -18.08 -5.06 -4.10
N TYR A 73 -17.65 -3.79 -4.18
CA TYR A 73 -18.56 -2.66 -4.26
C TYR A 73 -18.89 -2.30 -5.71
N ASP A 74 -17.96 -2.54 -6.64
CA ASP A 74 -18.15 -2.40 -8.10
C ASP A 74 -18.68 -1.00 -8.50
N TRP A 75 -18.18 0.06 -7.84
CA TRP A 75 -18.66 1.45 -8.03
C TRP A 75 -18.22 2.11 -9.34
N SER A 76 -17.27 1.50 -10.05
CA SER A 76 -16.83 1.88 -11.39
C SER A 76 -16.83 0.65 -12.30
N PRO A 77 -17.13 0.79 -13.61
CA PRO A 77 -17.11 -0.34 -14.54
C PRO A 77 -15.76 -1.07 -14.53
N ARG A 78 -15.79 -2.41 -14.49
CA ARG A 78 -14.58 -3.24 -14.36
C ARG A 78 -13.56 -3.03 -15.47
N ASP A 79 -14.01 -2.79 -16.70
CA ASP A 79 -13.15 -2.47 -17.83
C ASP A 79 -12.45 -1.12 -17.66
N VAL A 80 -13.14 -0.14 -17.06
CA VAL A 80 -12.56 1.17 -16.70
C VAL A 80 -11.57 1.02 -15.55
N GLN A 81 -11.90 0.27 -14.49
CA GLN A 81 -10.95 -0.04 -13.40
C GLN A 81 -9.67 -0.69 -13.96
N ALA A 82 -9.81 -1.71 -14.80
CA ALA A 82 -8.68 -2.43 -15.38
C ALA A 82 -7.84 -1.58 -16.35
N ARG A 83 -8.45 -0.64 -17.08
CA ARG A 83 -7.74 0.32 -17.93
C ARG A 83 -6.96 1.33 -17.09
N VAL A 84 -7.62 1.96 -16.11
CA VAL A 84 -7.00 2.94 -15.21
C VAL A 84 -5.88 2.30 -14.40
N PHE A 85 -6.07 1.07 -13.91
CA PHE A 85 -5.02 0.34 -13.20
C PHE A 85 -3.77 0.11 -14.08
N ARG A 86 -3.94 -0.29 -15.34
CA ARG A 86 -2.80 -0.41 -16.28
C ARG A 86 -2.09 0.92 -16.54
N THR A 87 -2.82 2.03 -16.59
CA THR A 87 -2.20 3.38 -16.67
C THR A 87 -1.30 3.64 -15.45
N HIS A 88 -1.76 3.31 -14.24
CA HIS A 88 -0.95 3.48 -13.03
C HIS A 88 0.29 2.57 -13.02
N ILE A 89 0.16 1.32 -13.47
CA ILE A 89 1.31 0.41 -13.62
C ILE A 89 2.34 0.97 -14.59
N ALA A 90 1.90 1.49 -15.74
CA ALA A 90 2.80 2.12 -16.71
C ALA A 90 3.50 3.37 -16.12
N ALA A 91 2.78 4.22 -15.36
CA ALA A 91 3.37 5.37 -14.69
C ALA A 91 4.37 4.97 -13.58
N ALA A 92 4.09 3.93 -12.80
CA ALA A 92 5.02 3.40 -11.80
C ALA A 92 6.30 2.86 -12.46
N ARG A 93 6.16 2.15 -13.58
CA ARG A 93 7.30 1.66 -14.38
C ARG A 93 8.16 2.81 -14.91
N GLU A 94 7.54 3.85 -15.48
CA GLU A 94 8.26 4.97 -16.09
C GLU A 94 8.91 5.91 -15.06
N SER A 95 8.22 6.17 -13.93
CA SER A 95 8.76 7.01 -12.84
C SER A 95 9.78 6.28 -11.96
N GLY A 96 9.76 4.94 -11.93
CA GLY A 96 10.51 4.12 -10.98
C GLY A 96 9.93 4.13 -9.56
N LEU A 97 8.83 4.84 -9.30
CA LEU A 97 8.16 4.86 -8.01
C LEU A 97 7.38 3.56 -7.77
N PRO A 98 7.28 3.09 -6.51
CA PRO A 98 6.46 1.93 -6.20
C PRO A 98 4.96 2.20 -6.44
N LEU A 99 4.27 1.16 -6.91
CA LEU A 99 2.81 1.14 -7.06
C LEU A 99 2.14 0.68 -5.76
N VAL A 100 1.08 1.35 -5.31
CA VAL A 100 0.24 0.94 -4.17
C VAL A 100 -1.06 0.37 -4.71
N VAL A 101 -1.25 -0.94 -4.52
CA VAL A 101 -2.28 -1.75 -5.17
C VAL A 101 -3.37 -2.14 -4.17
N HIS A 102 -4.59 -1.70 -4.46
CA HIS A 102 -5.83 -2.18 -3.87
C HIS A 102 -6.34 -3.40 -4.63
N THR A 103 -6.74 -4.43 -3.89
CA THR A 103 -7.45 -5.58 -4.47
C THR A 103 -8.58 -6.01 -3.55
N ARG A 104 -9.76 -6.23 -4.12
CA ARG A 104 -10.89 -6.81 -3.39
C ARG A 104 -11.81 -7.60 -4.33
N GLU A 105 -11.97 -8.88 -4.04
CA GLU A 105 -12.81 -9.82 -4.81
C GLU A 105 -12.48 -9.84 -6.33
N ALA A 106 -11.22 -9.57 -6.67
CA ALA A 106 -10.76 -9.40 -8.05
C ALA A 106 -9.52 -10.25 -8.38
N ASP A 107 -9.29 -11.31 -7.60
CA ASP A 107 -8.01 -12.02 -7.53
C ASP A 107 -7.49 -12.53 -8.88
N ASP A 108 -8.34 -13.18 -9.68
CA ASP A 108 -7.95 -13.72 -10.98
C ASP A 108 -7.54 -12.62 -11.96
N VAL A 109 -8.36 -11.57 -12.07
CA VAL A 109 -8.10 -10.45 -12.99
C VAL A 109 -6.89 -9.65 -12.53
N MET A 110 -6.73 -9.45 -11.22
CA MET A 110 -5.56 -8.81 -10.64
C MET A 110 -4.27 -9.59 -10.98
N ALA A 111 -4.28 -10.90 -10.80
CA ALA A 111 -3.15 -11.77 -11.13
C ALA A 111 -2.80 -11.72 -12.63
N GLU A 112 -3.80 -11.76 -13.51
CA GLU A 112 -3.60 -11.65 -14.95
C GLU A 112 -2.95 -10.32 -15.34
N ILE A 113 -3.46 -9.19 -14.83
CA ILE A 113 -2.92 -7.86 -15.13
C ILE A 113 -1.49 -7.73 -14.62
N LEU A 114 -1.22 -8.13 -13.38
CA LEU A 114 0.12 -8.02 -12.80
C LEU A 114 1.14 -8.87 -13.57
N LYS A 115 0.78 -10.10 -13.97
CA LYS A 115 1.65 -10.96 -14.79
C LYS A 115 1.92 -10.37 -16.17
N ASP A 116 0.87 -9.94 -16.87
CA ASP A 116 0.99 -9.33 -18.21
C ASP A 116 1.87 -8.07 -18.16
N GLU A 117 1.62 -7.18 -17.21
CA GLU A 117 2.39 -5.95 -17.08
C GLU A 117 3.83 -6.18 -16.61
N MET A 118 4.09 -7.14 -15.71
CA MET A 118 5.47 -7.46 -15.33
C MET A 118 6.27 -8.00 -16.53
N GLY A 119 5.62 -8.70 -17.46
CA GLY A 119 6.20 -9.17 -18.72
C GLY A 119 6.61 -8.03 -19.68
N LYS A 120 6.06 -6.82 -19.52
CA LYS A 120 6.38 -5.64 -20.33
C LYS A 120 7.52 -4.80 -19.75
N GLY A 121 7.93 -5.09 -18.52
CA GLY A 121 8.99 -4.39 -17.81
C GLY A 121 8.72 -4.33 -16.32
N THR A 122 9.79 -4.43 -15.52
CA THR A 122 9.69 -4.55 -14.07
C THR A 122 9.20 -3.27 -13.41
N PHE A 123 8.37 -3.42 -12.37
CA PHE A 123 7.95 -2.33 -11.48
C PHE A 123 7.85 -2.87 -10.04
N ARG A 124 8.06 -1.99 -9.06
CA ARG A 124 7.90 -2.34 -7.63
C ARG A 124 6.47 -2.07 -7.22
N PHE A 125 5.89 -2.91 -6.38
CA PHE A 125 4.52 -2.70 -5.93
C PHE A 125 4.27 -3.27 -4.53
N LEU A 126 3.36 -2.61 -3.84
CA LEU A 126 2.80 -2.98 -2.55
C LEU A 126 1.37 -3.47 -2.77
N MET A 127 1.10 -4.70 -2.36
CA MET A 127 -0.26 -5.18 -2.15
C MET A 127 -0.71 -4.68 -0.78
N HIS A 128 -1.42 -3.54 -0.77
CA HIS A 128 -1.82 -2.90 0.49
C HIS A 128 -3.00 -3.64 1.13
N CYS A 129 -3.15 -3.49 2.45
CA CYS A 129 -4.18 -4.12 3.29
C CYS A 129 -4.57 -5.54 2.85
N TYR A 130 -3.56 -6.39 2.60
CA TYR A 130 -3.78 -7.61 1.83
C TYR A 130 -4.73 -8.59 2.55
N THR A 131 -5.89 -8.83 1.94
CA THR A 131 -6.93 -9.76 2.44
C THR A 131 -7.50 -10.68 1.35
N SER A 132 -6.92 -10.66 0.15
CA SER A 132 -7.23 -11.57 -0.96
C SER A 132 -6.70 -13.00 -0.70
N GLY A 133 -7.02 -13.93 -1.58
CA GLY A 133 -6.73 -15.35 -1.43
C GLY A 133 -5.25 -15.75 -1.61
N PRO A 134 -4.86 -16.94 -1.14
CA PRO A 134 -3.46 -17.40 -1.12
C PRO A 134 -2.79 -17.49 -2.49
N GLU A 135 -3.55 -17.75 -3.55
CA GLU A 135 -2.99 -17.87 -4.90
C GLU A 135 -2.49 -16.51 -5.43
N LEU A 136 -3.27 -15.44 -5.26
CA LEU A 136 -2.81 -14.10 -5.61
C LEU A 136 -1.62 -13.68 -4.74
N ALA A 137 -1.58 -14.07 -3.46
CA ALA A 137 -0.46 -13.79 -2.56
C ALA A 137 0.83 -14.45 -3.06
N ARG A 138 0.74 -15.73 -3.43
CA ARG A 138 1.86 -16.50 -4.00
C ARG A 138 2.36 -15.85 -5.29
N ILE A 139 1.46 -15.53 -6.21
CA ILE A 139 1.78 -14.85 -7.47
C ILE A 139 2.44 -13.49 -7.20
N GLY A 140 1.88 -12.69 -6.30
CA GLY A 140 2.46 -11.40 -5.90
C GLY A 140 3.88 -11.56 -5.38
N ALA A 141 4.11 -12.52 -4.49
CA ALA A 141 5.44 -12.78 -3.92
C ALA A 141 6.46 -13.19 -5.00
N GLU A 142 6.05 -14.02 -5.97
CA GLU A 142 6.86 -14.42 -7.14
C GLU A 142 7.19 -13.22 -8.04
N LEU A 143 6.25 -12.28 -8.19
CA LEU A 143 6.42 -11.05 -8.97
C LEU A 143 7.17 -9.94 -8.22
N GLY A 144 7.62 -10.17 -6.98
CA GLY A 144 8.38 -9.18 -6.23
C GLY A 144 7.55 -8.27 -5.31
N ALA A 145 6.28 -8.58 -5.08
CA ALA A 145 5.39 -7.76 -4.26
C ALA A 145 5.91 -7.56 -2.83
N TYR A 146 5.70 -6.36 -2.32
CA TYR A 146 5.62 -6.06 -0.90
C TYR A 146 4.19 -6.26 -0.43
N PHE A 147 4.02 -6.55 0.85
CA PHE A 147 2.71 -6.71 1.50
C PHE A 147 2.66 -5.84 2.75
N SER A 148 1.53 -5.19 3.00
CA SER A 148 1.31 -4.50 4.27
C SER A 148 0.37 -5.29 5.17
N VAL A 149 0.66 -5.21 6.47
CA VAL A 149 -0.17 -5.77 7.53
C VAL A 149 -0.88 -4.62 8.22
N SER A 150 -2.21 -4.68 8.25
CA SER A 150 -3.08 -3.68 8.87
C SER A 150 -3.68 -4.19 10.19
N GLY A 151 -4.55 -3.38 10.80
CA GLY A 151 -5.27 -3.75 12.02
C GLY A 151 -6.12 -5.01 11.89
N ILE A 152 -6.46 -5.45 10.68
CA ILE A 152 -7.22 -6.70 10.44
C ILE A 152 -6.52 -7.91 11.03
N ALA A 153 -5.18 -7.96 11.02
CA ALA A 153 -4.42 -9.07 11.59
C ALA A 153 -4.75 -9.32 13.08
N THR A 154 -5.17 -8.27 13.79
CA THR A 154 -5.56 -8.33 15.20
C THR A 154 -6.98 -8.87 15.42
N PHE A 155 -7.83 -8.93 14.39
CA PHE A 155 -9.23 -9.29 14.54
C PHE A 155 -9.40 -10.79 14.84
N LYS A 156 -10.24 -11.13 15.80
CA LYS A 156 -10.46 -12.52 16.26
C LYS A 156 -10.74 -13.49 15.09
N ALA A 157 -11.60 -13.09 14.16
CA ALA A 157 -12.02 -13.92 13.03
C ALA A 157 -11.05 -13.97 11.85
N ALA A 158 -9.99 -13.15 11.84
CA ALA A 158 -9.10 -13.01 10.67
C ALA A 158 -7.98 -14.08 10.63
N GLU A 159 -8.31 -15.36 10.84
CA GLU A 159 -7.30 -16.42 10.81
C GLU A 159 -6.72 -16.62 9.41
N ASP A 160 -7.56 -16.55 8.37
CA ASP A 160 -7.09 -16.67 6.98
C ASP A 160 -6.06 -15.59 6.63
N VAL A 161 -6.28 -14.36 7.08
CA VAL A 161 -5.31 -13.26 6.94
C VAL A 161 -4.01 -13.57 7.69
N ARG A 162 -4.09 -14.13 8.89
CA ARG A 162 -2.88 -14.52 9.65
C ARG A 162 -2.12 -15.66 8.98
N CYS A 163 -2.80 -16.62 8.36
CA CYS A 163 -2.16 -17.66 7.56
C CYS A 163 -1.35 -17.04 6.42
N LEU A 164 -1.93 -16.11 5.65
CA LEU A 164 -1.22 -15.42 4.58
C LEU A 164 0.02 -14.66 5.10
N ILE A 165 -0.10 -13.96 6.23
CA ILE A 165 1.01 -13.21 6.84
C ILE A 165 2.18 -14.13 7.23
N ARG A 166 1.91 -15.38 7.65
CA ARG A 166 2.98 -16.35 7.97
C ARG A 166 3.81 -16.70 6.74
N ASP A 167 3.17 -16.78 5.58
CA ASP A 167 3.77 -17.22 4.32
C ASP A 167 4.41 -16.07 3.51
N MET A 168 4.11 -14.81 3.84
CA MET A 168 4.69 -13.63 3.17
C MET A 168 6.22 -13.57 3.33
N PRO A 169 6.98 -13.13 2.30
CA PRO A 169 8.44 -12.99 2.38
C PRO A 169 8.85 -12.00 3.47
N ALA A 170 9.74 -12.42 4.37
CA ALA A 170 10.06 -11.69 5.61
C ALA A 170 10.62 -10.27 5.37
N GLU A 171 11.34 -10.11 4.28
CA GLU A 171 12.02 -8.88 3.84
C GLU A 171 11.11 -7.91 3.06
N ARG A 172 9.86 -8.31 2.82
CA ARG A 172 8.89 -7.56 1.99
C ARG A 172 7.57 -7.30 2.72
N ILE A 173 7.62 -7.23 4.05
CA ILE A 173 6.47 -6.90 4.88
C ILE A 173 6.64 -5.53 5.49
N ILE A 174 5.64 -4.68 5.32
CA ILE A 174 5.51 -3.41 6.03
C ILE A 174 4.26 -3.44 6.93
N VAL A 175 4.10 -2.44 7.79
CA VAL A 175 2.88 -2.24 8.57
C VAL A 175 2.17 -0.99 8.12
N GLU A 176 0.86 -0.99 8.27
CA GLU A 176 0.02 0.17 8.00
C GLU A 176 -1.12 0.25 9.00
N THR A 177 -1.84 1.37 8.96
CA THR A 177 -3.08 1.53 9.72
C THR A 177 -4.31 1.53 8.83
N ASP A 178 -4.20 2.01 7.59
CA ASP A 178 -5.35 2.34 6.74
C ASP A 178 -6.34 3.29 7.45
N CYS A 179 -5.81 4.21 8.26
CA CYS A 179 -6.65 5.13 9.02
C CYS A 179 -7.40 6.08 8.07
N PRO A 180 -8.69 6.40 8.35
CA PRO A 180 -9.40 6.25 9.62
C PRO A 180 -10.07 4.88 9.84
N TYR A 181 -9.90 3.92 8.93
CA TYR A 181 -10.55 2.62 8.95
C TYR A 181 -9.76 1.57 9.76
N LEU A 182 -10.37 0.42 10.01
CA LEU A 182 -9.68 -0.80 10.46
C LEU A 182 -8.88 -0.69 11.79
N ALA A 183 -9.39 0.07 12.76
CA ALA A 183 -8.73 0.20 14.07
C ALA A 183 -8.41 -1.18 14.69
N PRO A 184 -7.13 -1.45 15.06
CA PRO A 184 -6.71 -2.74 15.59
C PRO A 184 -7.31 -2.98 16.99
N ILE A 185 -7.40 -4.23 17.44
CA ILE A 185 -7.68 -4.55 18.85
C ILE A 185 -6.51 -4.02 19.71
N PRO A 186 -6.76 -3.32 20.83
CA PRO A 186 -8.04 -3.15 21.55
C PRO A 186 -8.89 -1.94 21.13
N MET A 187 -8.49 -1.18 20.11
CA MET A 187 -9.17 0.04 19.64
C MET A 187 -10.31 -0.22 18.65
N ARG A 188 -10.60 -1.49 18.32
CA ARG A 188 -11.61 -1.87 17.33
C ARG A 188 -12.98 -1.23 17.61
N GLY A 189 -13.59 -0.67 16.57
CA GLY A 189 -14.86 0.06 16.65
C GLY A 189 -14.70 1.57 16.89
N ARG A 190 -13.47 2.06 17.11
CA ARG A 190 -13.14 3.49 17.13
C ARG A 190 -12.60 3.93 15.77
N ARG A 191 -12.55 5.25 15.53
CA ARG A 191 -11.76 5.83 14.45
C ARG A 191 -10.30 5.42 14.63
N ASN A 192 -9.68 4.90 13.58
CA ASN A 192 -8.27 4.54 13.59
C ASN A 192 -7.39 5.77 13.41
N GLU A 193 -6.15 5.66 13.84
CA GLU A 193 -5.14 6.71 13.73
C GLU A 193 -3.73 6.09 13.66
N PRO A 194 -2.74 6.82 13.11
CA PRO A 194 -1.37 6.32 12.97
C PRO A 194 -0.77 5.82 14.29
N ALA A 195 -1.14 6.43 15.42
CA ALA A 195 -0.68 6.05 16.75
C ALA A 195 -1.06 4.62 17.17
N PHE A 196 -1.97 3.95 16.47
CA PHE A 196 -2.36 2.56 16.75
C PHE A 196 -1.47 1.51 16.05
N VAL A 197 -0.52 1.92 15.19
CA VAL A 197 0.40 0.98 14.53
C VAL A 197 1.21 0.09 15.51
N PRO A 198 1.54 0.47 16.76
CA PRO A 198 2.21 -0.44 17.70
C PRO A 198 1.41 -1.71 18.00
N HIS A 199 0.07 -1.67 17.92
CA HIS A 199 -0.77 -2.86 18.07
C HIS A 199 -0.65 -3.82 16.87
N VAL A 200 -0.48 -3.26 15.67
CA VAL A 200 -0.24 -4.03 14.44
C VAL A 200 1.15 -4.68 14.51
N TYR A 201 2.17 -3.92 14.92
CA TYR A 201 3.52 -4.42 15.20
C TYR A 201 3.52 -5.62 16.15
N GLY A 202 2.86 -5.47 17.31
CA GLY A 202 2.81 -6.53 18.31
C GLY A 202 2.14 -7.80 17.77
N LYS A 203 1.06 -7.65 16.99
CA LYS A 203 0.40 -8.81 16.39
C LYS A 203 1.23 -9.45 15.27
N LEU A 204 1.93 -8.66 14.45
CA LEU A 204 2.85 -9.19 13.44
C LEU A 204 3.97 -10.01 14.08
N ALA A 205 4.56 -9.50 15.16
CA ALA A 205 5.59 -10.21 15.93
C ALA A 205 5.09 -11.58 16.43
N GLU A 206 3.88 -11.62 17.00
CA GLU A 206 3.22 -12.85 17.45
C GLU A 206 3.01 -13.85 16.30
N ILE A 207 2.47 -13.38 15.15
CA ILE A 207 2.20 -14.24 13.99
C ILE A 207 3.48 -14.85 13.44
N ARG A 208 4.56 -14.06 13.40
CA ARG A 208 5.85 -14.44 12.78
C ARG A 208 6.83 -15.09 13.74
N GLY A 209 6.54 -15.12 15.03
CA GLY A 209 7.48 -15.56 16.06
C GLY A 209 8.73 -14.66 16.14
N TRP A 210 8.61 -13.39 15.77
CA TRP A 210 9.70 -12.43 15.81
C TRP A 210 9.74 -11.71 17.16
N SER A 211 10.92 -11.20 17.54
CA SER A 211 10.99 -10.20 18.59
C SER A 211 10.37 -8.88 18.11
N LEU A 212 9.97 -8.00 19.03
CA LEU A 212 9.49 -6.66 18.66
C LEU A 212 10.59 -5.83 17.98
N GLU A 213 11.84 -6.02 18.39
CA GLU A 213 13.01 -5.38 17.79
C GLU A 213 13.21 -5.84 16.35
N ASP A 214 13.19 -7.16 16.10
CA ASP A 214 13.29 -7.73 14.75
C ASP A 214 12.13 -7.26 13.87
N THR A 215 10.92 -7.22 14.41
CA THR A 215 9.74 -6.78 13.65
C THR A 215 9.90 -5.32 13.24
N ARG A 216 10.36 -4.45 14.15
CA ARG A 216 10.68 -3.05 13.85
C ARG A 216 11.75 -2.94 12.78
N ALA A 217 12.89 -3.62 12.96
CA ALA A 217 14.01 -3.55 12.02
C ALA A 217 13.60 -4.03 10.61
N ARG A 218 12.98 -5.20 10.51
CA ARG A 218 12.57 -5.80 9.22
C ARG A 218 11.58 -4.93 8.46
N THR A 219 10.52 -4.47 9.13
CA THR A 219 9.50 -3.65 8.45
C THR A 219 10.00 -2.26 8.13
N HIS A 220 10.90 -1.70 8.95
CA HIS A 220 11.58 -0.44 8.66
C HIS A 220 12.47 -0.57 7.42
N ASP A 221 13.29 -1.63 7.35
CA ASP A 221 14.14 -1.89 6.18
C ASP A 221 13.30 -2.15 4.91
N ALA A 222 12.22 -2.93 5.01
CA ALA A 222 11.30 -3.16 3.90
C ALA A 222 10.64 -1.86 3.41
N PHE A 223 10.21 -0.99 4.34
CA PHE A 223 9.62 0.30 3.99
C PHE A 223 10.58 1.18 3.19
N PHE A 224 11.82 1.33 3.65
CA PHE A 224 12.82 2.14 2.94
C PHE A 224 13.36 1.48 1.66
N ALA A 225 13.31 0.15 1.55
CA ALA A 225 13.63 -0.55 0.31
C ALA A 225 12.54 -0.37 -0.77
N LEU A 226 11.27 -0.27 -0.36
CA LEU A 226 10.14 -0.03 -1.24
C LEU A 226 10.03 1.45 -1.64
N PHE A 227 9.96 2.35 -0.65
CA PHE A 227 9.83 3.80 -0.82
C PHE A 227 11.19 4.50 -0.76
N ASP A 228 12.10 4.10 -1.63
CA ASP A 228 13.51 4.53 -1.64
C ASP A 228 13.74 6.01 -1.94
N ARG A 229 12.73 6.72 -2.48
CA ARG A 229 12.75 8.18 -2.60
C ARG A 229 12.74 8.88 -1.24
N ILE A 230 12.22 8.22 -0.19
CA ILE A 230 12.25 8.75 1.17
C ILE A 230 13.68 8.60 1.71
N PRO A 231 14.36 9.70 2.09
CA PRO A 231 15.69 9.62 2.66
C PRO A 231 15.64 8.89 4.01
N ARG A 232 16.47 7.85 4.15
CA ARG A 232 16.71 7.20 5.44
C ARG A 232 17.60 8.12 6.27
N ILE A 233 16.99 9.03 7.02
CA ILE A 233 17.70 9.81 8.02
C ILE A 233 18.19 8.80 9.07
N GLY A 234 19.51 8.72 9.24
CA GLY A 234 20.15 7.80 10.19
C GLY A 234 19.47 7.88 11.54
N SER A 235 19.34 6.73 12.21
CA SER A 235 18.73 6.59 13.53
C SER A 235 19.03 7.82 14.37
N LEU A 236 18.01 8.45 14.96
CA LEU A 236 18.21 9.39 16.05
C LEU A 236 19.17 8.74 17.05
N ALA A 237 20.43 9.11 16.96
CA ALA A 237 21.43 8.83 17.95
C ALA A 237 21.12 9.82 19.08
N ALA A 238 20.34 9.36 20.05
CA ALA A 238 20.31 9.83 21.43
C ALA A 238 19.61 8.79 22.29
#